data_AF-A0A9E2FNG0-F1
#
_entry.id   AF-A0A9E2FNG0-F1
#
_cell.length_a   1.000
_cell.length_b   1.000
_cell.length_c   1.000
_cell.angle_alpha   90.00
_cell.angle_beta   90.00
_cell.angle_gamma   90.00
#
_symmetry.space_group_name_H-M   'P 1'
#
loop_
_entity.id
_entity.type
_entity.pdbx_description
1 polymer ?
#
loop_
_entity_poly.entity_id
_entity_poly.type
_entity_poly.pdbx_seq_one_letter_code
_entity_poly.pdbx_strand_id
1 'polypeptide(L)' 'MAGEFGLVDFEPYAPVRRQLLNLLRAVNRARKEAGLEPVPMSCLRLKRRIYRPFDAAGDGRIRAA' A
#
# COMPACT_ATOMS: atom_id res chain seq x y z
N MET A 1 13.92 -8.14 0.58
CA MET A 1 13.60 -6.87 -0.11
C MET A 1 12.16 -6.75 -0.61
N ALA A 2 11.64 -7.61 -1.49
CA ALA A 2 10.26 -7.45 -1.98
C ALA A 2 9.20 -7.49 -0.85
N GLY A 3 9.39 -8.34 0.16
CA GLY A 3 8.50 -8.42 1.32
C GLY A 3 8.55 -7.20 2.25
N GLU A 4 9.67 -6.48 2.31
CA GLU A 4 9.85 -5.34 3.22
C GLU A 4 8.98 -4.14 2.84
N PHE A 5 8.76 -3.94 1.53
CA PHE A 5 7.86 -2.88 1.05
C PHE A 5 6.39 -3.09 1.46
N GLY A 6 6.00 -4.34 1.75
CA GLY A 6 4.65 -4.68 2.20
C GLY A 6 4.41 -4.47 3.69
N LEU A 7 5.47 -4.27 4.49
CA LEU A 7 5.40 -4.14 5.95
C LEU A 7 5.00 -2.75 6.45
N VAL A 8 4.91 -1.76 5.57
CA VAL A 8 4.64 -0.39 6.02
C VAL A 8 3.13 -0.21 6.26
N ASP A 9 2.75 -0.13 7.53
CA ASP A 9 1.37 -0.02 8.00
C ASP A 9 0.79 1.39 7.86
N PHE A 10 0.62 1.87 6.62
CA PHE A 10 -0.12 3.10 6.35
C PHE A 10 -1.23 2.89 5.31
N GLU A 11 -2.36 3.57 5.49
CA GLU A 11 -3.40 3.63 4.46
C GLU A 11 -2.81 4.34 3.22
N PRO A 12 -2.87 3.77 2.00
CA PRO A 12 -2.16 4.25 0.80
C PRO A 12 -2.53 5.67 0.31
N TYR A 13 -2.13 6.68 1.06
CA TYR A 13 -2.34 8.08 0.74
C TYR A 13 -1.44 8.49 -0.44
N ALA A 14 -1.96 9.36 -1.32
CA ALA A 14 -1.32 9.66 -2.60
C ALA A 14 0.15 10.14 -2.50
N PRO A 15 0.53 11.03 -1.56
CA PRO A 15 1.92 11.43 -1.33
C PRO A 15 2.82 10.28 -0.91
N VAL A 16 2.35 9.40 -0.03
CA VAL A 16 3.16 8.27 0.50
C VAL A 16 3.39 7.21 -0.58
N ARG A 17 2.36 6.90 -1.39
CA ARG A 17 2.51 6.03 -2.57
C ARG A 17 3.57 6.54 -3.53
N ARG A 18 3.62 7.86 -3.77
CA ARG A 18 4.63 8.48 -4.63
C ARG A 18 6.05 8.29 -4.08
N GLN A 19 6.22 8.43 -2.77
CA GLN A 19 7.50 8.19 -2.11
C GLN A 19 7.94 6.72 -2.27
N LEU A 20 7.05 5.76 -2.02
CA LEU A 20 7.35 4.33 -2.22
C LEU A 20 7.72 3.99 -3.67
N LEU A 21 7.04 4.57 -4.66
CA LEU A 21 7.37 4.36 -6.07
C LEU A 21 8.77 4.89 -6.42
N ASN A 22 9.17 6.03 -5.83
CA ASN A 22 10.51 6.57 -6.03
C ASN A 22 11.59 5.71 -5.36
N LEU A 23 11.32 5.18 -4.17
CA LEU A 23 12.20 4.22 -3.50
C LEU A 23 12.37 2.93 -4.33
N LEU A 24 11.27 2.35 -4.81
CA LEU A 24 11.32 1.16 -5.66
C LEU A 24 12.15 1.39 -6.93
N ARG A 25 12.01 2.57 -7.56
CA ARG A 25 12.84 2.95 -8.72
C ARG A 25 14.32 3.06 -8.36
N ALA A 26 14.65 3.67 -7.22
CA ALA A 26 16.04 3.77 -6.76
C ALA A 26 16.64 2.39 -6.48
N VAL A 27 15.91 1.52 -5.80
CA VAL A 27 16.32 0.13 -5.55
C VAL A 27 16.52 -0.63 -6.85
N ASN A 28 15.59 -0.53 -7.81
CA ASN A 28 15.74 -1.24 -9.08
C ASN A 28 16.89 -0.73 -9.94
N ARG A 29 17.26 0.56 -9.84
CA ARG A 29 18.49 1.07 -10.46
C ARG A 29 19.73 0.39 -9.86
N ALA A 30 19.85 0.38 -8.54
CA ALA A 30 20.97 -0.27 -7.86
C ALA A 30 21.03 -1.79 -8.14
N ARG A 31 19.87 -2.46 -8.22
CA ARG A 31 19.79 -3.89 -8.57
C ARG A 31 20.25 -4.15 -10.00
N LYS A 32 19.83 -3.31 -10.95
CA LYS A 32 20.27 -3.41 -12.34
C LYS A 32 21.78 -3.26 -12.48
N GLU A 33 22.37 -2.28 -11.78
CA GLU A 33 23.83 -2.08 -11.74
C GLU A 33 24.57 -3.29 -11.14
N ALA A 34 23.94 -3.95 -10.16
CA ALA A 34 24.44 -5.19 -9.55
C ALA A 34 24.13 -6.47 -10.35
N GLY A 35 23.52 -6.38 -11.54
CA GLY A 35 23.15 -7.56 -12.35
C GLY A 35 22.00 -8.40 -11.76
N LEU A 36 21.21 -7.83 -10.85
CA LEU A 36 20.08 -8.48 -10.19
C LEU A 36 18.76 -8.15 -10.86
N GLU A 37 17.85 -9.12 -10.88
CA GLU A 37 16.49 -8.93 -11.37
C GLU A 37 15.73 -7.83 -10.61
N PRO A 38 14.96 -6.97 -11.29
CA PRO A 38 14.21 -5.88 -10.65
C PRO A 38 13.10 -6.42 -9.73
N VAL A 39 12.83 -5.68 -8.65
CA VAL A 39 11.69 -5.93 -7.78
C VAL A 39 10.41 -5.46 -8.47
N PRO A 40 9.36 -6.29 -8.54
CA PRO A 40 8.11 -5.94 -9.23
C PRO A 40 7.31 -4.91 -8.43
N MET A 41 6.62 -4.01 -9.13
CA MET A 41 5.72 -3.00 -8.53
C MET A 41 4.58 -3.60 -7.72
N SER A 42 4.18 -4.85 -8.01
CA SER A 42 3.16 -5.58 -7.26
C SER A 42 3.53 -5.80 -5.79
N CYS A 43 4.79 -5.60 -5.39
CA CYS A 43 5.20 -5.62 -4.00
C CYS A 43 4.69 -4.40 -3.19
N LEU A 44 4.20 -3.34 -3.86
CA LEU A 44 3.66 -2.15 -3.21
C LEU A 44 2.14 -2.22 -3.06
N ARG A 45 1.62 -1.89 -1.87
CA ARG A 45 0.18 -1.70 -1.63
C ARG A 45 -0.28 -0.33 -2.15
N LEU A 46 -0.63 -0.27 -3.45
CA LEU A 46 -1.03 0.99 -4.10
C LEU A 46 -2.52 1.30 -4.05
N LYS A 47 -3.37 0.32 -3.70
CA LYS A 47 -4.81 0.49 -3.60
C LYS A 47 -5.20 0.78 -2.15
N ARG A 48 -5.94 1.87 -1.94
CA ARG A 48 -6.61 2.14 -0.66
C ARG A 48 -7.69 1.09 -0.40
N ARG A 49 -7.92 0.77 0.87
CA ARG A 49 -9.09 0.02 1.30
C ARG A 49 -10.17 1.04 1.67
N ILE A 50 -11.23 1.13 0.87
CA ILE A 50 -12.36 2.01 1.19
C ILE A 50 -13.06 1.40 2.42
N TYR A 51 -12.77 1.96 3.59
CA TYR A 51 -13.46 1.62 4.82
C TYR A 51 -14.82 2.33 4.84
N ARG A 52 -15.85 1.64 5.32
CA ARG A 52 -17.21 2.17 5.41
C ARG A 52 -17.58 2.30 6.89
N PRO A 53 -17.15 3.37 7.57
CA PRO A 53 -17.32 3.51 9.02
C PRO A 53 -18.78 3.67 9.46
N PHE A 54 -19.69 4.04 8.54
CA PHE A 54 -21.11 4.26 8.80
C PHE A 54 -22.01 3.22 8.13
N ASP A 55 -21.43 2.24 7.42
CA ASP A 55 -22.21 1.07 7.05
C ASP A 55 -22.54 0.37 8.35
N ALA A 56 -23.83 0.21 8.64
CA ALA A 56 -24.29 -0.53 9.79
C ALA A 56 -23.69 -1.94 9.71
N ALA A 57 -22.65 -2.18 10.49
CA ALA A 57 -22.15 -3.52 10.70
C ALA A 57 -23.24 -4.28 11.46
N GLY A 58 -24.13 -4.96 10.74
CA GLY A 58 -25.09 -5.95 11.25
C GLY A 58 -26.07 -5.47 12.32
N ASP A 59 -27.34 -5.29 11.95
CA ASP A 59 -28.52 -5.28 12.85
C ASP A 59 -28.46 -4.36 14.09
N GLY A 60 -27.74 -3.23 13.99
CA GLY A 60 -27.86 -2.14 14.95
C GLY A 60 -29.17 -1.38 14.73
N ARG A 61 -30.30 -1.97 15.14
CA ARG A 61 -31.60 -1.28 15.21
C ARG A 61 -31.45 0.00 16.01
N ILE A 62 -31.35 1.13 15.32
CA ILE A 62 -31.57 2.43 15.95
C ILE A 62 -33.07 2.48 16.22
N ARG A 63 -33.47 2.16 17.46
CA ARG A 63 -34.84 2.40 17.91
C ARG A 63 -35.03 3.91 17.93
N ALA A 64 -35.79 4.43 16.97
CA ALA A 64 -36.36 5.76 17.06
C ALA A 64 -37.36 5.79 18.22
N ALA A 65 -37.18 6.76 19.12
CA ALA A 65 -38.14 7.14 20.15
C ALA A 65 -38.84 8.43 19.70
#